data_AF-A0A9Q1R458-F1
#
_entry.id   AF-A0A9Q1R458-F1
#
_cell.length_a   1.000
_cell.length_b   1.000
_cell.length_c   1.000
_cell.angle_alpha   90.00
_cell.angle_beta   90.00
_cell.angle_gamma   90.00
#
_symmetry.space_group_name_H-M   'P 1'
#
loop_
_entity.id
_entity.type
_entity.pdbx_description
1 polymer ?
#
loop_
_entity_poly.entity_id
_entity_poly.type
_entity_poly.pdbx_seq_one_letter_code
_entity_poly.pdbx_strand_id
1 'polypeptide(L)'
;MGTKGNKISILAFEVANTTVKGANLMHSLSNENVQHSKVVVLPSEGVQLLITKDMDELLRIAAADKRDELKIFSGEVVRFGNHCKDPQWHNLGRYFEKLESELTPHKILKEEAEAVMVQLMILVQYTAELYHEFHALDRFEQDYRRKAQEEDTSNATQRGDSLAILRAEWKSQRKHVKSLKKKSLWSKILEEVTEKLVDIVHFLHLEIHAAFGCADEERPMKNNHQRLGSAGLALHYENIITQIDTLVIRSGSVPPNIRDALYHGLPPNIKSALRFKVLSFSLKEELTVPQIKGEMEKTLQWLVPMAANTTKSEINS
;
A
#
# COMPACT_ATOMS: atom_id res chain seq x y z
N MET A 1 -21.54 -18.82 -27.56
CA MET A 1 -20.48 -18.92 -28.59
C MET A 1 -19.29 -18.13 -28.07
N GLY A 2 -18.20 -18.81 -27.70
CA GLY A 2 -17.08 -18.20 -26.98
C GLY A 2 -16.32 -17.20 -27.85
N THR A 3 -16.50 -15.91 -27.59
CA THR A 3 -15.64 -14.85 -28.11
C THR A 3 -14.22 -15.14 -27.62
N LYS A 4 -13.26 -15.33 -28.55
CA LYS A 4 -11.84 -15.48 -28.22
C LYS A 4 -11.36 -14.18 -27.57
N GLY A 5 -11.33 -14.16 -26.24
CA GLY A 5 -10.87 -13.03 -25.45
C GLY A 5 -9.42 -12.64 -25.75
N ASN A 6 -8.99 -11.48 -25.24
CA ASN A 6 -7.65 -10.96 -25.46
C ASN A 6 -6.65 -11.67 -24.54
N LYS A 7 -5.50 -12.11 -25.10
CA LYS A 7 -4.40 -12.56 -24.26
C LYS A 7 -3.78 -11.37 -23.53
N ILE A 8 -3.62 -11.48 -22.22
CA ILE A 8 -3.09 -10.41 -21.37
C ILE A 8 -1.70 -9.94 -21.83
N SER A 9 -0.79 -10.86 -22.17
CA SER A 9 0.54 -10.55 -22.70
C SER A 9 1.32 -9.57 -21.81
N ILE A 10 1.76 -8.41 -22.32
CA ILE A 10 2.57 -7.44 -21.57
C ILE A 10 1.81 -6.81 -20.38
N LEU A 11 0.47 -6.74 -20.45
CA LEU A 11 -0.37 -6.24 -19.36
C LEU A 11 -0.32 -7.13 -18.11
N ALA A 12 0.31 -8.32 -18.20
CA ALA A 12 0.37 -9.27 -17.09
C ALA A 12 1.03 -8.69 -15.85
N PHE A 13 2.04 -7.84 -16.01
CA PHE A 13 2.72 -7.19 -14.89
C PHE A 13 1.83 -6.16 -14.20
N GLU A 14 1.03 -5.43 -14.97
CA GLU A 14 0.07 -4.46 -14.43
C GLU A 14 -1.07 -5.18 -13.71
N VAL A 15 -1.64 -6.21 -14.34
CA VAL A 15 -2.66 -7.07 -13.73
C VAL A 15 -2.12 -7.75 -12.46
N ALA A 16 -0.85 -8.16 -12.45
CA ALA A 16 -0.21 -8.73 -11.27
C ALA A 16 -0.14 -7.72 -10.13
N ASN A 17 0.32 -6.49 -10.40
CA ASN A 17 0.37 -5.42 -9.41
C ASN A 17 -1.01 -5.07 -8.86
N THR A 18 -2.02 -4.96 -9.72
CA THR A 18 -3.42 -4.73 -9.30
C THR A 18 -3.94 -5.88 -8.44
N THR A 19 -3.64 -7.14 -8.81
CA THR A 19 -4.02 -8.31 -8.01
C THR A 19 -3.41 -8.25 -6.61
N VAL A 20 -2.14 -7.87 -6.49
CA VAL A 20 -1.47 -7.69 -5.18
C VAL A 20 -2.15 -6.60 -4.36
N LYS A 21 -2.56 -5.48 -4.97
CA LYS A 21 -3.34 -4.44 -4.28
C LYS A 21 -4.65 -4.99 -3.73
N GLY A 22 -5.38 -5.76 -4.55
CA GLY A 22 -6.61 -6.44 -4.13
C GLY A 22 -6.37 -7.44 -2.98
N ALA A 23 -5.30 -8.23 -3.06
CA ALA A 23 -4.92 -9.20 -2.01
C ALA A 23 -4.57 -8.50 -0.68
N ASN A 24 -3.83 -7.39 -0.73
CA ASN A 24 -3.48 -6.61 0.45
C ASN A 24 -4.72 -5.99 1.11
N LEU A 25 -5.64 -5.44 0.30
CA LEU A 25 -6.91 -4.91 0.79
C LEU A 25 -7.75 -6.01 1.43
N MET A 26 -7.90 -7.16 0.75
CA MET A 26 -8.59 -8.35 1.28
C MET A 26 -7.99 -8.81 2.61
N HIS A 27 -6.66 -8.90 2.69
CA HIS A 27 -5.97 -9.24 3.93
C HIS A 27 -6.25 -8.20 5.03
N SER A 28 -6.22 -6.91 4.72
CA SER A 28 -6.51 -5.85 5.70
C SER A 28 -7.95 -5.90 6.25
N LEU A 29 -8.87 -6.54 5.51
CA LEU A 29 -10.26 -6.77 5.89
C LEU A 29 -10.50 -8.15 6.52
N SER A 30 -9.45 -8.92 6.77
CA SER A 30 -9.58 -10.20 7.48
C SER A 30 -10.18 -9.98 8.88
N ASN A 31 -10.85 -11.01 9.41
CA ASN A 31 -11.42 -10.95 10.75
C ASN A 31 -10.38 -10.53 11.81
N GLU A 32 -9.16 -11.06 11.72
CA GLU A 32 -8.07 -10.73 12.64
C GLU A 32 -7.68 -9.24 12.56
N ASN A 33 -7.47 -8.72 11.34
CA ASN A 33 -7.05 -7.33 11.14
C ASN A 33 -8.16 -6.33 11.48
N VAL A 34 -9.41 -6.64 11.14
CA VAL A 34 -10.57 -5.82 11.52
C VAL A 34 -10.74 -5.80 13.04
N GLN A 35 -10.62 -6.95 13.72
CA GLN A 35 -10.70 -7.00 15.18
C GLN A 35 -9.53 -6.27 15.84
N HIS A 36 -8.31 -6.44 15.34
CA HIS A 36 -7.15 -5.71 15.81
C HIS A 36 -7.33 -4.19 15.64
N SER A 37 -7.84 -3.75 14.49
CA SER A 37 -8.17 -2.35 14.25
C SER A 37 -9.17 -1.82 15.29
N LYS A 38 -10.29 -2.53 15.49
CA LYS A 38 -11.37 -2.11 16.38
C LYS A 38 -11.01 -2.10 17.86
N VAL A 39 -10.22 -3.07 18.32
CA VAL A 39 -9.94 -3.30 19.74
C VAL A 39 -8.62 -2.68 20.19
N VAL A 40 -7.65 -2.55 19.29
CA VAL A 40 -6.29 -2.08 19.65
C VAL A 40 -5.98 -0.73 19.02
N VAL A 41 -6.19 -0.58 17.70
CA VAL A 41 -5.75 0.62 16.98
C VAL A 41 -6.66 1.82 17.26
N LEU A 42 -7.96 1.68 17.02
CA LEU A 42 -8.93 2.78 17.19
C LEU A 42 -9.05 3.26 18.65
N PRO A 43 -9.04 2.38 19.67
CA PRO A 43 -9.08 2.82 21.07
C PRO A 43 -7.73 3.33 21.60
N SER A 44 -6.66 3.32 20.80
CA SER A 44 -5.36 3.77 21.25
C SER A 44 -5.36 5.26 21.64
N GLU A 45 -4.56 5.60 22.64
CA GLU A 45 -4.47 6.97 23.17
C GLU A 45 -4.17 8.00 22.07
N GLY A 46 -3.24 7.68 21.17
CA GLY A 46 -2.87 8.58 20.08
C GLY A 46 -4.02 8.87 19.12
N VAL A 47 -4.78 7.85 18.72
CA VAL A 47 -5.95 8.01 17.85
C VAL A 47 -7.04 8.83 18.55
N GLN A 48 -7.32 8.50 19.81
CA GLN A 48 -8.34 9.17 20.63
C GLN A 48 -8.04 10.65 20.91
N LEU A 49 -6.75 11.00 21.08
CA LEU A 49 -6.32 12.38 21.33
C LEU A 49 -6.19 13.22 20.06
N LEU A 50 -5.74 12.64 18.95
CA LEU A 50 -5.46 13.39 17.72
C LEU A 50 -6.65 13.47 16.76
N ILE A 51 -7.54 12.49 16.78
CA ILE A 51 -8.66 12.41 15.83
C ILE A 51 -9.98 12.70 16.56
N THR A 52 -10.45 11.75 17.37
CA THR A 52 -11.71 11.85 18.12
C THR A 52 -11.82 10.72 19.13
N LYS A 53 -12.58 10.93 20.21
CA LYS A 53 -12.93 9.89 21.19
C LYS A 53 -14.20 9.13 20.81
N ASP A 54 -14.94 9.62 19.82
CA ASP A 54 -16.15 8.98 19.32
C ASP A 54 -15.79 7.77 18.44
N MET A 55 -16.06 6.57 18.95
CA MET A 55 -15.77 5.32 18.25
C MET A 55 -16.57 5.18 16.95
N ASP A 56 -17.78 5.73 16.87
CA ASP A 56 -18.60 5.67 15.65
C ASP A 56 -18.04 6.61 14.57
N GLU A 57 -17.45 7.73 14.97
CA GLU A 57 -16.69 8.59 14.08
C GLU A 57 -15.39 7.93 13.59
N LEU A 58 -14.64 7.27 14.48
CA LEU A 58 -13.43 6.51 14.11
C LEU A 58 -13.71 5.36 13.15
N LEU A 59 -14.78 4.58 13.39
CA LEU A 59 -15.21 3.50 12.50
C LEU A 59 -15.61 4.04 11.12
N ARG A 60 -16.31 5.17 11.07
CA ARG A 60 -16.66 5.84 9.80
C ARG A 60 -15.42 6.32 9.04
N ILE A 61 -14.42 6.88 9.72
CA ILE A 61 -13.14 7.27 9.10
C ILE A 61 -12.43 6.04 8.53
N ALA A 62 -12.30 4.97 9.33
CA ALA A 62 -11.66 3.72 8.88
C ALA A 62 -12.39 3.09 7.68
N ALA A 63 -13.73 3.13 7.68
CA ALA A 63 -14.54 2.68 6.55
C ALA A 63 -14.27 3.50 5.29
N ALA A 64 -14.24 4.83 5.41
CA ALA A 64 -13.97 5.73 4.29
C ALA A 64 -12.57 5.50 3.71
N ASP A 65 -11.54 5.37 4.56
CA ASP A 65 -10.18 5.09 4.12
C ASP A 65 -10.12 3.73 3.35
N LYS A 66 -10.84 2.71 3.80
CA LYS A 66 -10.93 1.42 3.09
C LYS A 66 -11.69 1.51 1.77
N ARG A 67 -12.73 2.33 1.68
CA ARG A 67 -13.45 2.58 0.41
C ARG A 67 -12.56 3.34 -0.58
N ASP A 68 -11.74 4.27 -0.11
CA ASP A 68 -10.77 4.96 -0.97
C ASP A 68 -9.71 3.99 -1.53
N GLU A 69 -9.20 3.07 -0.70
CA GLU A 69 -8.33 1.96 -1.16
C GLU A 69 -9.04 1.08 -2.21
N LEU A 70 -10.31 0.70 -1.97
CA LEU A 70 -11.11 -0.08 -2.90
C LEU A 70 -11.37 0.66 -4.21
N LYS A 71 -11.56 1.98 -4.17
CA LYS A 71 -11.78 2.83 -5.35
C LYS A 71 -10.57 2.83 -6.28
N ILE A 72 -9.36 2.83 -5.73
CA ILE A 72 -8.12 2.71 -6.52
C ILE A 72 -8.07 1.34 -7.21
N PHE A 73 -8.29 0.26 -6.45
CA PHE A 73 -8.28 -1.11 -6.99
C PHE A 73 -9.36 -1.31 -8.06
N SER A 74 -10.61 -0.97 -7.77
CA SER A 74 -11.73 -1.09 -8.70
C SER A 74 -11.55 -0.22 -9.95
N GLY A 75 -10.97 0.98 -9.83
CA GLY A 75 -10.62 1.81 -10.99
C GLY A 75 -9.66 1.12 -11.97
N GLU A 76 -8.67 0.36 -11.46
CA GLU A 76 -7.80 -0.46 -12.31
C GLU A 76 -8.56 -1.62 -12.97
N VAL A 77 -9.48 -2.25 -12.25
CA VAL A 77 -10.35 -3.32 -12.80
C VAL A 77 -11.28 -2.78 -13.89
N VAL A 78 -11.88 -1.61 -13.71
CA VAL A 78 -12.67 -0.93 -14.75
C VAL A 78 -11.82 -0.70 -16.00
N ARG A 79 -10.58 -0.24 -15.83
CA ARG A 79 -9.66 -0.03 -16.95
C ARG A 79 -9.37 -1.34 -17.68
N PHE A 80 -9.14 -2.45 -16.98
CA PHE A 80 -8.98 -3.76 -17.62
C PHE A 80 -10.25 -4.21 -18.36
N GLY A 81 -11.42 -4.01 -17.76
CA GLY A 81 -12.72 -4.30 -18.40
C GLY A 81 -12.88 -3.55 -19.72
N ASN A 82 -12.52 -2.27 -19.76
CA ASN A 82 -12.56 -1.46 -20.99
C ASN A 82 -11.58 -1.95 -22.09
N HIS A 83 -10.59 -2.79 -21.75
CA HIS A 83 -9.68 -3.43 -22.72
C HIS A 83 -10.16 -4.82 -23.18
N CYS A 84 -11.22 -5.35 -22.58
CA CYS A 84 -11.85 -6.60 -22.99
C CYS A 84 -12.56 -6.43 -24.32
N LYS A 85 -12.62 -7.50 -25.12
CA LYS A 85 -13.37 -7.52 -26.39
C LYS A 85 -14.87 -7.53 -26.18
N ASP A 86 -15.31 -8.21 -25.13
CA ASP A 86 -16.71 -8.36 -24.83
C ASP A 86 -17.24 -7.09 -24.16
N PRO A 87 -18.24 -6.40 -24.77
CA PRO A 87 -18.81 -5.18 -24.21
C PRO A 87 -19.46 -5.35 -22.84
N GLN A 88 -19.75 -6.58 -22.40
CA GLN A 88 -20.30 -6.80 -21.04
C GLN A 88 -19.33 -6.32 -19.94
N TRP A 89 -18.03 -6.31 -20.22
CA TRP A 89 -17.00 -5.83 -19.30
C TRP A 89 -16.77 -4.32 -19.41
N HIS A 90 -17.48 -3.64 -20.30
CA HIS A 90 -17.41 -2.19 -20.43
C HIS A 90 -18.41 -1.56 -19.45
N ASN A 91 -18.07 -0.39 -18.91
CA ASN A 91 -18.91 0.33 -17.94
C ASN A 91 -19.01 -0.32 -16.54
N LEU A 92 -18.01 -1.12 -16.14
CA LEU A 92 -17.92 -1.68 -14.78
C LEU A 92 -17.98 -0.60 -13.68
N GLY A 93 -17.60 0.65 -13.97
CA GLY A 93 -17.74 1.75 -13.01
C GLY A 93 -19.19 1.95 -12.53
N ARG A 94 -20.16 1.94 -13.47
CA ARG A 94 -21.59 2.05 -13.12
C ARG A 94 -22.10 0.81 -12.38
N TYR A 95 -21.55 -0.35 -12.70
CA TYR A 95 -21.87 -1.60 -12.01
C TYR A 95 -21.42 -1.55 -10.55
N PHE A 96 -20.18 -1.10 -10.30
CA PHE A 96 -19.65 -0.95 -8.94
C PHE A 96 -20.42 0.10 -8.12
N GLU A 97 -20.78 1.24 -8.70
CA GLU A 97 -21.65 2.24 -8.04
C GLU A 97 -23.02 1.64 -7.64
N LYS A 98 -23.59 0.78 -8.49
CA LYS A 98 -24.87 0.12 -8.17
C LYS A 98 -24.73 -0.91 -7.06
N LEU A 99 -23.60 -1.64 -7.00
CA LEU A 99 -23.32 -2.61 -5.95
C LEU A 99 -23.25 -1.98 -4.55
N GLU A 100 -22.98 -0.67 -4.45
CA GLU A 100 -23.06 0.05 -3.18
C GLU A 100 -24.46 -0.02 -2.55
N SER A 101 -25.50 -0.25 -3.35
CA SER A 101 -26.90 -0.25 -2.93
C SER A 101 -27.55 -1.64 -2.75
N GLU A 102 -26.91 -2.73 -3.20
CA GLU A 102 -27.51 -4.08 -3.21
C GLU A 102 -26.75 -5.05 -2.27
N LEU A 103 -27.39 -5.46 -1.17
CA LEU A 103 -26.83 -6.41 -0.21
C LEU A 103 -27.19 -7.86 -0.59
N THR A 104 -26.22 -8.63 -1.10
CA THR A 104 -26.34 -10.08 -1.36
C THR A 104 -25.86 -10.94 -0.17
N PRO A 105 -26.29 -12.22 -0.04
CA PRO A 105 -25.86 -13.10 1.05
C PRO A 105 -24.32 -13.27 1.11
N HIS A 106 -23.72 -12.81 2.20
CA HIS A 106 -22.28 -12.51 2.33
C HIS A 106 -21.36 -13.73 2.48
N LYS A 107 -21.83 -14.84 3.06
CA LYS A 107 -20.94 -15.93 3.53
C LYS A 107 -20.39 -16.84 2.42
N ILE A 108 -21.19 -17.17 1.42
CA ILE A 108 -20.76 -18.04 0.29
C ILE A 108 -19.76 -17.29 -0.60
N LEU A 109 -20.01 -15.99 -0.83
CA LEU A 109 -19.13 -15.12 -1.61
C LEU A 109 -17.72 -15.00 -1.02
N LYS A 110 -17.57 -15.11 0.31
CA LYS A 110 -16.27 -15.01 0.98
C LYS A 110 -15.33 -16.17 0.64
N GLU A 111 -15.79 -17.39 0.81
CA GLU A 111 -14.98 -18.60 0.55
C GLU A 111 -14.59 -18.68 -0.93
N GLU A 112 -15.52 -18.32 -1.82
CA GLU A 112 -15.27 -18.25 -3.27
C GLU A 112 -14.24 -17.17 -3.62
N ALA A 113 -14.40 -15.95 -3.09
CA ALA A 113 -13.48 -14.85 -3.36
C ALA A 113 -12.06 -15.13 -2.81
N GLU A 114 -11.94 -15.71 -1.61
CA GLU A 114 -10.66 -16.14 -1.04
C GLU A 114 -9.98 -17.20 -1.92
N ALA A 115 -10.73 -18.22 -2.37
CA ALA A 115 -10.21 -19.24 -3.28
C ALA A 115 -9.76 -18.67 -4.62
N VAL A 116 -10.54 -17.74 -5.19
CA VAL A 116 -10.19 -17.02 -6.43
C VAL A 116 -8.91 -16.20 -6.23
N MET A 117 -8.79 -15.47 -5.11
CA MET A 117 -7.61 -14.68 -4.80
C MET A 117 -6.36 -15.56 -4.69
N VAL A 118 -6.43 -16.70 -4.01
CA VAL A 118 -5.31 -17.66 -3.91
C VAL A 118 -4.86 -18.12 -5.30
N GLN A 119 -5.80 -18.44 -6.19
CA GLN A 119 -5.46 -18.83 -7.56
C GLN A 119 -4.78 -17.70 -8.34
N LEU A 120 -5.29 -16.47 -8.22
CA LEU A 120 -4.68 -15.31 -8.87
C LEU A 120 -3.27 -15.05 -8.32
N MET A 121 -3.05 -15.19 -7.01
CA MET A 121 -1.73 -15.01 -6.39
C MET A 121 -0.69 -16.04 -6.86
N ILE A 122 -1.10 -17.28 -7.18
CA ILE A 122 -0.20 -18.25 -7.82
C ILE A 122 0.23 -17.74 -9.21
N LEU A 123 -0.68 -17.14 -9.98
CA LEU A 123 -0.36 -16.57 -11.29
C LEU A 123 0.51 -15.32 -11.17
N VAL A 124 0.29 -14.48 -10.14
CA VAL A 124 1.13 -13.33 -9.79
C VAL A 124 2.55 -13.79 -9.50
N GLN A 125 2.73 -14.83 -8.70
CA GLN A 125 4.05 -15.39 -8.38
C GLN A 125 4.82 -15.81 -9.65
N TYR A 126 4.18 -16.56 -10.55
CA TYR A 126 4.79 -16.91 -11.84
C TYR A 126 5.06 -15.69 -12.73
N THR A 127 4.28 -14.62 -12.59
CA THR A 127 4.47 -13.38 -13.35
C THR A 127 5.66 -12.58 -12.81
N ALA A 128 5.87 -12.57 -11.49
CA ALA A 128 7.05 -11.98 -10.86
C ALA A 128 8.33 -12.75 -11.23
N GLU A 129 8.30 -14.08 -11.20
CA GLU A 129 9.39 -14.92 -11.72
C GLU A 129 9.66 -14.60 -13.19
N LEU A 130 8.63 -14.52 -14.03
CA LEU A 130 8.79 -14.16 -15.44
C LEU A 130 9.48 -12.80 -15.63
N TYR A 131 9.20 -11.81 -14.77
CA TYR A 131 9.87 -10.51 -14.82
C TYR A 131 11.38 -10.64 -14.61
N HIS A 132 11.80 -11.34 -13.57
CA HIS A 132 13.23 -11.56 -13.28
C HIS A 132 13.91 -12.41 -14.36
N GLU A 133 13.23 -13.43 -14.87
CA GLU A 133 13.78 -14.30 -15.91
C GLU A 133 13.89 -13.62 -17.29
N PHE A 134 13.09 -12.60 -17.57
CA PHE A 134 13.28 -11.74 -18.74
C PHE A 134 14.58 -10.93 -18.65
N HIS A 135 14.87 -10.33 -17.49
CA HIS A 135 16.14 -9.64 -17.24
C HIS A 135 17.33 -10.58 -17.35
N ALA A 136 17.21 -11.81 -16.84
CA ALA A 136 18.22 -12.83 -17.02
C ALA A 136 18.42 -13.19 -18.50
N LEU A 137 17.32 -13.40 -19.24
CA LEU A 137 17.38 -13.73 -20.67
C LEU A 137 18.09 -12.64 -21.50
N ASP A 138 17.83 -11.36 -21.20
CA ASP A 138 18.51 -10.25 -21.87
C ASP A 138 20.02 -10.28 -21.62
N ARG A 139 20.46 -10.55 -20.37
CA ARG A 139 21.88 -10.72 -20.05
C ARG A 139 22.52 -11.88 -20.83
N PHE A 140 21.90 -13.06 -20.82
CA PHE A 140 22.41 -14.21 -21.59
C PHE A 140 22.47 -13.93 -23.10
N GLU A 141 21.51 -13.18 -23.64
CA GLU A 141 21.53 -12.78 -25.05
C GLU A 141 22.66 -11.79 -25.35
N GLN A 142 22.90 -10.81 -24.47
CA GLN A 142 24.01 -9.87 -24.60
C GLN A 142 25.37 -10.57 -24.51
N ASP A 143 25.54 -11.50 -23.58
CA ASP A 143 26.80 -12.25 -23.42
C ASP A 143 27.06 -13.16 -24.63
N TYR A 144 26.03 -13.83 -25.15
CA TYR A 144 26.14 -14.60 -26.39
C TYR A 144 26.51 -13.71 -27.60
N ARG A 145 25.86 -12.55 -27.76
CA ARG A 145 26.15 -11.62 -28.86
C ARG A 145 27.56 -11.04 -28.78
N ARG A 146 27.99 -10.63 -27.59
CA ARG A 146 29.35 -10.12 -27.34
C ARG A 146 30.39 -11.17 -27.71
N LYS A 147 30.17 -12.42 -27.27
CA LYS A 147 31.10 -13.50 -27.55
C LYS A 147 31.16 -13.84 -29.05
N ALA A 148 30.02 -13.87 -29.73
CA ALA A 148 29.97 -14.07 -31.17
C ALA A 148 30.80 -13.01 -31.91
N GLN A 149 30.73 -11.74 -31.50
CA GLN A 149 31.49 -10.64 -32.12
C GLN A 149 33.00 -10.72 -31.84
N GLU A 150 33.41 -11.14 -30.64
CA GLU A 150 34.82 -11.43 -30.32
C GLU A 150 35.40 -12.57 -31.20
N GLU A 151 34.56 -13.54 -31.54
CA GLU A 151 34.89 -14.67 -32.42
C GLU A 151 34.92 -14.33 -33.91
N ASP A 152 34.30 -13.23 -34.33
CA ASP A 152 34.48 -12.71 -35.67
C ASP A 152 35.79 -11.87 -35.79
N THR A 153 36.35 -11.40 -34.67
CA THR A 153 37.46 -10.41 -34.66
C THR A 153 38.86 -11.00 -34.39
N SER A 154 38.98 -12.09 -33.62
CA SER A 154 40.26 -12.80 -33.33
C SER A 154 40.53 -13.99 -34.30
N ASN A 155 41.53 -14.87 -34.08
CA ASN A 155 41.77 -16.10 -34.89
C ASN A 155 42.29 -17.27 -34.02
N ALA A 156 41.71 -17.52 -32.84
CA ALA A 156 42.25 -18.47 -31.85
C ALA A 156 41.48 -19.81 -31.77
N THR A 157 42.20 -20.90 -31.50
CA THR A 157 41.76 -22.31 -31.66
C THR A 157 40.89 -22.88 -30.52
N GLN A 158 40.72 -22.18 -29.39
CA GLN A 158 39.83 -22.55 -28.27
C GLN A 158 38.39 -21.96 -28.40
N ARG A 159 38.02 -21.52 -29.60
CA ARG A 159 36.85 -20.69 -29.91
C ARG A 159 35.48 -21.36 -29.78
N GLY A 160 35.27 -22.49 -30.45
CA GLY A 160 33.91 -23.00 -30.69
C GLY A 160 33.16 -23.47 -29.43
N ASP A 161 33.89 -23.97 -28.43
CA ASP A 161 33.28 -24.61 -27.27
C ASP A 161 32.64 -23.60 -26.32
N SER A 162 33.27 -22.44 -26.10
CA SER A 162 32.73 -21.38 -25.23
C SER A 162 31.46 -20.76 -25.82
N LEU A 163 31.44 -20.46 -27.12
CA LEU A 163 30.23 -19.97 -27.80
C LEU A 163 29.11 -21.02 -27.84
N ALA A 164 29.46 -22.30 -28.01
CA ALA A 164 28.49 -23.39 -27.98
C ALA A 164 27.82 -23.52 -26.60
N ILE A 165 28.59 -23.37 -25.52
CA ILE A 165 28.08 -23.35 -24.13
C ILE A 165 27.11 -22.18 -23.93
N LEU A 166 27.53 -20.94 -24.24
CA LEU A 166 26.66 -19.76 -24.11
C LEU A 166 25.39 -19.87 -24.96
N ARG A 167 25.49 -20.44 -26.16
CA ARG A 167 24.33 -20.72 -27.02
C ARG A 167 23.37 -21.71 -26.37
N ALA A 168 23.88 -22.77 -25.74
CA ALA A 168 23.08 -23.77 -25.05
C ALA A 168 22.37 -23.15 -23.83
N GLU A 169 23.09 -22.36 -23.04
CA GLU A 169 22.55 -21.62 -21.88
C GLU A 169 21.44 -20.65 -22.31
N TRP A 170 21.68 -19.80 -23.32
CA TRP A 170 20.67 -18.89 -23.86
C TRP A 170 19.42 -19.62 -24.37
N LYS A 171 19.59 -20.75 -25.07
CA LYS A 171 18.46 -21.58 -25.52
C LYS A 171 17.68 -22.19 -24.35
N SER A 172 18.39 -22.66 -23.32
CA SER A 172 17.80 -23.20 -22.09
C SER A 172 16.97 -22.12 -21.39
N GLN A 173 17.55 -20.93 -21.20
CA GLN A 173 16.88 -19.77 -20.61
C GLN A 173 15.65 -19.36 -21.41
N ARG A 174 15.76 -19.32 -22.74
CA ARG A 174 14.62 -19.02 -23.62
C ARG A 174 13.50 -20.06 -23.48
N LYS A 175 13.83 -21.34 -23.28
CA LYS A 175 12.84 -22.40 -23.01
C LYS A 175 12.19 -22.20 -21.64
N HIS A 176 12.97 -21.81 -20.62
CA HIS A 176 12.47 -21.50 -19.29
C HIS A 176 11.47 -20.34 -19.31
N VAL A 177 11.81 -19.19 -19.91
CA VAL A 177 10.91 -18.04 -20.08
C VAL A 177 9.63 -18.43 -20.84
N LYS A 178 9.73 -19.25 -21.89
CA LYS A 178 8.54 -19.78 -22.60
C LYS A 178 7.64 -20.63 -21.70
N SER A 179 8.21 -21.39 -20.77
CA SER A 179 7.44 -22.17 -19.78
C SER A 179 6.74 -21.24 -18.80
N LEU A 180 7.44 -20.24 -18.25
CA LEU A 180 6.87 -19.25 -17.33
C LEU A 180 5.75 -18.44 -17.98
N LYS A 181 5.88 -18.03 -19.25
CA LYS A 181 4.78 -17.38 -19.99
C LYS A 181 3.49 -18.21 -20.02
N LYS A 182 3.59 -19.54 -20.09
CA LYS A 182 2.42 -20.44 -20.09
C LYS A 182 1.78 -20.61 -18.71
N LYS A 183 2.57 -20.47 -17.63
CA LYS A 183 2.10 -20.63 -16.25
C LYS A 183 1.59 -19.32 -15.63
N SER A 184 2.13 -18.18 -16.07
CA SER A 184 1.82 -16.83 -15.57
C SER A 184 0.58 -16.21 -16.20
N LEU A 185 0.23 -15.01 -15.74
CA LEU A 185 -0.83 -14.16 -16.29
C LEU A 185 -0.60 -13.85 -17.79
N TRP A 186 0.64 -13.88 -18.28
CA TRP A 186 1.00 -13.56 -19.68
C TRP A 186 0.15 -14.31 -20.71
N SER A 187 -0.17 -15.58 -20.45
CA SER A 187 -0.92 -16.43 -21.38
C SER A 187 -2.42 -16.51 -21.11
N LYS A 188 -2.90 -15.90 -20.02
CA LYS A 188 -4.31 -15.92 -19.64
C LYS A 188 -5.13 -14.98 -20.52
N ILE A 189 -6.43 -15.23 -20.53
CA ILE A 189 -7.40 -14.37 -21.20
C ILE A 189 -7.80 -13.26 -20.23
N LEU A 190 -7.81 -12.02 -20.73
CA LEU A 190 -8.08 -10.83 -19.93
C LEU A 190 -9.49 -10.86 -19.34
N GLU A 191 -10.47 -11.29 -20.13
CA GLU A 191 -11.86 -11.43 -19.73
C GLU A 191 -12.00 -12.40 -18.54
N GLU A 192 -11.36 -13.57 -18.60
CA GLU A 192 -11.40 -14.58 -17.52
C GLU A 192 -10.77 -14.06 -16.21
N VAL A 193 -9.73 -13.21 -16.31
CA VAL A 193 -9.11 -12.62 -15.13
C VAL A 193 -9.91 -11.42 -14.62
N THR A 194 -10.53 -10.66 -15.53
CA THR A 194 -11.35 -9.49 -15.18
C THR A 194 -12.61 -9.91 -14.45
N GLU A 195 -13.28 -10.99 -14.88
CA GLU A 195 -14.40 -11.62 -14.19
C GLU A 195 -14.06 -11.90 -12.71
N LYS A 196 -12.95 -12.59 -12.47
CA LYS A 196 -12.47 -12.90 -11.11
C LYS A 196 -12.16 -11.65 -10.29
N LEU A 197 -11.59 -10.62 -10.91
CA LEU A 197 -11.30 -9.36 -10.23
C LEU A 197 -12.58 -8.59 -9.90
N VAL A 198 -13.61 -8.65 -10.74
CA VAL A 198 -14.94 -8.08 -10.47
C VAL A 198 -15.59 -8.76 -9.27
N ASP A 199 -15.52 -10.09 -9.17
CA ASP A 199 -16.02 -10.84 -8.01
C ASP A 199 -15.30 -10.43 -6.72
N ILE A 200 -13.98 -10.22 -6.79
CA ILE A 200 -13.19 -9.71 -5.67
C ILE A 200 -13.62 -8.28 -5.29
N VAL A 201 -13.83 -7.37 -6.25
CA VAL A 201 -14.31 -6.01 -5.96
C VAL A 201 -15.67 -6.07 -5.24
N HIS A 202 -16.59 -6.89 -5.73
CA HIS A 202 -17.91 -7.09 -5.12
C HIS A 202 -17.80 -7.60 -3.68
N PHE A 203 -16.98 -8.64 -3.48
CA PHE A 203 -16.72 -9.18 -2.15
C PHE A 203 -16.14 -8.12 -1.21
N LEU A 204 -15.13 -7.36 -1.65
CA LEU A 204 -14.49 -6.33 -0.83
C LEU A 204 -15.47 -5.22 -0.43
N HIS A 205 -16.37 -4.84 -1.34
CA HIS A 205 -17.43 -3.88 -1.01
C HIS A 205 -18.30 -4.39 0.15
N LEU A 206 -18.77 -5.64 0.06
CA LEU A 206 -19.57 -6.26 1.12
C LEU A 206 -18.80 -6.43 2.42
N GLU A 207 -17.52 -6.82 2.37
CA GLU A 207 -16.69 -7.02 3.55
C GLU A 207 -16.40 -5.69 4.26
N ILE A 208 -16.16 -4.59 3.53
CA ILE A 208 -16.02 -3.25 4.14
C ILE A 208 -17.31 -2.86 4.85
N HIS A 209 -18.46 -3.06 4.20
CA HIS A 209 -19.77 -2.78 4.79
C HIS A 209 -20.03 -3.64 6.04
N ALA A 210 -19.72 -4.92 6.00
CA ALA A 210 -19.86 -5.82 7.15
C ALA A 210 -18.88 -5.48 8.29
N ALA A 211 -17.65 -5.09 7.95
CA ALA A 211 -16.60 -4.78 8.92
C ALA A 211 -16.86 -3.45 9.64
N PHE A 212 -17.35 -2.41 8.97
CA PHE A 212 -17.44 -1.06 9.57
C PHE A 212 -18.85 -0.45 9.58
N GLY A 213 -19.84 -1.11 8.97
CA GLY A 213 -21.23 -0.65 8.89
C GLY A 213 -21.52 0.26 7.70
N CYS A 214 -22.82 0.51 7.45
CA CYS A 214 -23.27 1.50 6.48
C CYS A 214 -22.99 2.90 7.04
N ALA A 215 -22.11 3.66 6.39
CA ALA A 215 -21.77 5.01 6.84
C ALA A 215 -22.80 6.07 6.39
N ASP A 216 -23.86 5.68 5.68
CA ASP A 216 -24.74 6.61 4.96
C ASP A 216 -26.03 6.97 5.68
N GLU A 217 -26.35 6.35 6.82
CA GLU A 217 -27.50 6.82 7.62
C GLU A 217 -27.07 7.93 8.60
N GLU A 218 -27.35 9.16 8.17
CA GLU A 218 -27.79 10.33 8.96
C GLU A 218 -26.84 11.51 9.20
N ARG A 219 -25.52 11.43 8.93
CA ARG A 219 -24.67 12.63 9.11
C ARG A 219 -23.61 12.77 8.02
N PRO A 220 -23.68 13.80 7.14
CA PRO A 220 -22.54 14.15 6.31
C PRO A 220 -21.33 14.33 7.22
N MET A 221 -20.22 13.67 6.89
CA MET A 221 -18.96 13.91 7.57
C MET A 221 -18.74 15.42 7.61
N LYS A 222 -18.68 16.00 8.81
CA LYS A 222 -18.29 17.40 8.93
C LYS A 222 -16.89 17.46 8.34
N ASN A 223 -16.76 18.11 7.18
CA ASN A 223 -15.52 18.32 6.46
C ASN A 223 -14.53 19.26 7.21
N ASN A 224 -14.58 19.25 8.54
CA ASN A 224 -13.88 20.15 9.45
C ASN A 224 -12.59 19.53 10.02
N HIS A 225 -12.24 18.29 9.65
CA HIS A 225 -10.95 17.74 10.06
C HIS A 225 -9.86 18.43 9.25
N GLN A 226 -9.30 19.51 9.81
CA GLN A 226 -8.04 20.10 9.38
C GLN A 226 -6.93 19.07 9.60
N ARG A 227 -6.82 18.11 8.68
CA ARG A 227 -5.79 17.06 8.72
C ARG A 227 -4.47 17.69 8.30
N LEU A 228 -3.41 17.34 9.02
CA LEU A 228 -2.06 17.83 8.73
C LEU A 228 -1.59 17.37 7.34
N GLY A 229 -2.00 16.18 6.89
CA GLY A 229 -1.70 15.67 5.55
C GLY A 229 -2.27 16.54 4.44
N SER A 230 -3.58 16.79 4.44
CA SER A 230 -4.24 17.65 3.44
C SER A 230 -3.75 19.10 3.45
N ALA A 231 -3.20 19.56 4.58
CA ALA A 231 -2.60 20.88 4.72
C ALA A 231 -1.11 20.94 4.33
N GLY A 232 -0.49 19.82 3.95
CA GLY A 232 0.95 19.75 3.64
C GLY A 232 1.85 19.95 4.88
N LEU A 233 1.32 19.77 6.09
CA LEU A 233 2.02 20.00 7.36
C LEU A 233 2.47 18.71 8.05
N ALA A 234 2.12 17.53 7.53
CA ALA A 234 2.44 16.26 8.17
C ALA A 234 3.96 16.09 8.41
N LEU A 235 4.79 16.32 7.38
CA LEU A 235 6.26 16.27 7.48
C LEU A 235 6.83 17.34 8.42
N HIS A 236 6.20 18.51 8.48
CA HIS A 236 6.63 19.56 9.37
C HIS A 236 6.45 19.17 10.85
N TYR A 237 5.30 18.59 11.18
CA TYR A 237 5.04 18.08 12.52
C TYR A 237 5.83 16.81 12.86
N GLU A 238 6.10 15.95 11.88
CA GLU A 238 7.03 14.82 12.02
C GLU A 238 8.41 15.32 12.49
N ASN A 239 9.00 16.27 11.79
CA ASN A 239 10.31 16.83 12.15
C ASN A 239 10.30 17.49 13.54
N ILE A 240 9.21 18.16 13.92
CA ILE A 240 9.05 18.72 15.28
C ILE A 240 9.05 17.61 16.33
N ILE A 241 8.29 16.53 16.11
CA ILE A 241 8.22 15.39 17.04
C ILE A 241 9.59 14.73 17.19
N THR A 242 10.30 14.49 16.08
CA THR A 242 11.64 13.90 16.05
C THR A 242 12.67 14.77 16.80
N GLN A 243 12.58 16.09 16.68
CA GLN A 243 13.42 17.02 17.44
C GLN A 243 13.12 16.98 18.95
N ILE A 244 11.84 16.91 19.34
CA ILE A 244 11.44 16.78 20.74
C ILE A 244 11.96 15.46 21.33
N ASP A 245 11.82 14.35 20.62
CA ASP A 245 12.32 13.04 21.05
C ASP A 245 13.85 13.05 21.29
N THR A 246 14.59 13.63 20.34
CA THR A 246 16.05 13.79 20.47
C THR A 246 16.45 14.59 21.72
N LEU A 247 15.68 15.62 22.07
CA LEU A 247 15.91 16.43 23.26
C LEU A 247 15.66 15.65 24.55
N VAL A 248 14.61 14.82 24.58
CA VAL A 248 14.25 13.99 25.73
C VAL A 248 15.28 12.88 25.96
N ILE A 249 15.76 12.25 24.90
CA ILE A 249 16.83 11.25 24.97
C ILE A 249 18.12 11.89 25.51
N ARG A 250 18.45 13.11 25.07
CA ARG A 250 19.68 13.85 25.43
C ARG A 250 19.49 14.88 26.55
N SER A 251 18.58 14.63 27.49
CA SER A 251 18.20 15.58 28.55
C SER A 251 19.33 16.01 29.50
N GLY A 252 20.47 15.31 29.52
CA GLY A 252 21.62 15.61 30.37
C GLY A 252 22.43 16.85 29.96
N SER A 253 22.28 17.31 28.71
CA SER A 253 22.83 18.59 28.23
C SER A 253 22.11 18.96 26.95
N VAL A 254 21.20 19.95 27.02
CA VAL A 254 20.47 20.46 25.86
C VAL A 254 21.18 21.72 25.36
N PRO A 255 21.87 21.66 24.20
CA PRO A 255 22.49 22.82 23.59
C PRO A 255 21.44 23.92 23.27
N PRO A 256 21.73 25.21 23.54
CA PRO A 256 20.80 26.32 23.28
C PRO A 256 20.35 26.39 21.81
N ASN A 257 21.26 26.10 20.88
CA ASN A 257 20.96 26.10 19.44
C ASN A 257 19.89 25.08 19.03
N ILE A 258 19.81 23.91 19.68
CA ILE A 258 18.78 22.89 19.38
C ILE A 258 17.42 23.35 19.89
N ARG A 259 17.37 23.92 21.11
CA ARG A 259 16.14 24.48 21.67
C ARG A 259 15.61 25.63 20.82
N ASP A 260 16.48 26.53 20.43
CA ASP A 260 16.10 27.71 19.63
C ASP A 260 15.66 27.28 18.22
N ALA A 261 16.34 26.29 17.60
CA ALA A 261 15.92 25.70 16.34
C ALA A 261 14.53 25.06 16.41
N LEU A 262 14.24 24.27 17.46
CA LEU A 262 12.92 23.68 17.69
C LEU A 262 11.87 24.78 17.82
N TYR A 263 12.13 25.80 18.66
CA TYR A 263 11.21 26.91 18.86
C TYR A 263 10.96 27.68 17.56
N HIS A 264 12.00 27.96 16.77
CA HIS A 264 11.85 28.62 15.46
C HIS A 264 11.09 27.75 14.46
N GLY A 265 11.22 26.43 14.55
CA GLY A 265 10.45 25.46 13.77
C GLY A 265 8.96 25.40 14.11
N LEU A 266 8.51 25.86 15.29
CA LEU A 266 7.09 25.78 15.65
C LEU A 266 6.19 26.71 14.79
N PRO A 267 4.98 26.27 14.40
CA PRO A 267 3.99 27.14 13.76
C PRO A 267 3.59 28.33 14.65
N PRO A 268 3.20 29.49 14.07
CA PRO A 268 2.86 30.70 14.83
C PRO A 268 1.83 30.48 15.94
N ASN A 269 0.77 29.71 15.66
CA ASN A 269 -0.28 29.41 16.63
C ASN A 269 0.25 28.58 17.81
N ILE A 270 1.14 27.62 17.54
CA ILE A 270 1.79 26.81 18.58
C ILE A 270 2.77 27.65 19.39
N LYS A 271 3.54 28.54 18.77
CA LYS A 271 4.40 29.50 19.48
C LYS A 271 3.61 30.37 20.44
N SER A 272 2.48 30.92 20.00
CA SER A 272 1.60 31.76 20.83
C SER A 272 1.01 30.96 22.00
N ALA A 273 0.51 29.75 21.74
CA ALA A 273 -0.02 28.87 22.78
C ALA A 273 1.07 28.44 23.79
N LEU A 274 2.27 28.13 23.31
CA LEU A 274 3.42 27.77 24.15
C LEU A 274 3.83 28.94 25.05
N ARG A 275 3.96 30.16 24.50
CA ARG A 275 4.25 31.37 25.29
C ARG A 275 3.23 31.58 26.39
N PHE A 276 1.93 31.49 26.05
CA PHE A 276 0.87 31.63 27.04
C PHE A 276 0.98 30.56 28.13
N LYS A 277 1.15 29.28 27.75
CA LYS A 277 1.32 28.18 28.71
C LYS A 277 2.51 28.43 29.63
N VAL A 278 3.68 28.77 29.09
CA VAL A 278 4.91 29.06 29.85
C VAL A 278 4.71 30.21 30.83
N LEU A 279 4.04 31.30 30.41
CA LEU A 279 3.75 32.45 31.28
C LEU A 279 2.75 32.11 32.39
N SER A 280 1.77 31.25 32.10
CA SER A 280 0.76 30.79 33.06
C SER A 280 1.22 29.59 33.91
N PHE A 281 2.40 29.04 33.64
CA PHE A 281 2.87 27.82 34.26
C PHE A 281 3.39 28.10 35.68
N SER A 282 2.57 27.81 36.68
CA SER A 282 2.99 27.80 38.09
C SER A 282 3.19 26.35 38.55
N LEU A 283 4.44 25.96 38.84
CA LEU A 283 4.70 24.67 39.47
C LEU A 283 4.20 24.70 40.92
N LYS A 284 3.32 23.75 41.28
CA LYS A 284 2.96 23.51 42.69
C LYS A 284 3.99 22.63 43.41
N GLU A 285 4.82 21.91 42.64
CA GLU A 285 5.81 20.94 43.12
C GLU A 285 7.00 20.93 42.14
N GLU A 286 8.24 20.99 42.64
CA GLU A 286 9.45 20.93 41.80
C GLU A 286 9.66 19.50 41.30
N LEU A 287 9.40 19.26 40.02
CA LEU A 287 9.69 17.97 39.37
C LEU A 287 11.18 17.88 39.05
N THR A 288 11.77 16.73 39.37
CA THR A 288 13.15 16.40 38.98
C THR A 288 13.25 16.14 37.48
N VAL A 289 14.45 16.33 36.89
CA VAL A 289 14.70 16.05 35.47
C VAL A 289 14.26 14.64 35.05
N PRO A 290 14.51 13.57 35.84
CA PRO A 290 14.00 12.23 35.52
C PRO A 290 12.47 12.13 35.49
N GLN A 291 11.75 12.84 36.37
CA GLN A 291 10.29 12.83 36.38
C GLN A 291 9.72 13.55 35.14
N ILE A 292 10.28 14.71 34.79
CA ILE A 292 9.89 15.43 33.56
C ILE A 292 10.14 14.56 32.33
N LYS A 293 11.32 13.93 32.26
CA LYS A 293 11.67 13.00 31.18
C LYS A 293 10.64 11.87 31.08
N GLY A 294 10.30 11.23 32.20
CA GLY A 294 9.31 10.14 32.23
C GLY A 294 7.92 10.57 31.73
N GLU A 295 7.45 11.77 32.09
CA GLU A 295 6.17 12.28 31.57
C GLU A 295 6.21 12.57 30.06
N MET A 296 7.33 13.11 29.56
CA MET A 296 7.50 13.33 28.12
C MET A 296 7.56 12.01 27.34
N GLU A 297 8.26 11.02 27.89
CA GLU A 297 8.39 9.68 27.28
C GLU A 297 7.03 8.98 27.13
N LYS A 298 6.10 9.14 28.09
CA LYS A 298 4.73 8.58 27.95
C LYS A 298 4.01 9.05 26.70
N THR A 299 4.12 10.35 26.38
CA THR A 299 3.48 10.91 25.17
C THR A 299 4.26 10.54 23.92
N LEU A 300 5.59 10.60 23.98
CA LEU A 300 6.45 10.27 22.84
C LEU A 300 6.39 8.80 22.44
N GLN A 301 6.10 7.90 23.38
CA GLN A 301 5.99 6.46 23.14
C GLN A 301 5.03 6.12 21.99
N TRP A 302 3.93 6.87 21.84
CA TRP A 302 2.98 6.67 20.75
C TRP A 302 3.09 7.72 19.63
N LEU A 303 3.65 8.90 19.92
CA LEU A 303 3.78 9.99 18.94
C LEU A 303 4.95 9.78 17.97
N VAL A 304 6.09 9.24 18.45
CA VAL A 304 7.29 8.99 17.63
C VAL A 304 7.06 7.92 16.55
N PRO A 305 6.45 6.75 16.86
CA PRO A 305 6.14 5.77 15.82
C PRO A 305 5.21 6.32 14.73
N MET A 306 4.25 7.18 15.09
CA MET A 306 3.35 7.83 14.14
C MET A 306 4.09 8.81 13.23
N ALA A 307 4.98 9.62 13.78
CA ALA A 307 5.85 10.52 13.02
C ALA A 307 6.70 9.72 12.00
N ALA A 308 7.35 8.65 12.44
CA ALA A 308 8.14 7.77 11.57
C ALA A 308 7.33 7.13 10.43
N ASN A 309 6.05 6.79 10.67
CA ASN A 309 5.16 6.25 9.65
C ASN A 309 4.76 7.29 8.59
N THR A 310 4.71 8.57 8.96
CA THR A 310 4.45 9.67 8.02
C THR A 310 5.56 9.73 6.96
N THR A 311 6.82 9.64 7.38
CA THR A 311 7.98 9.64 6.47
C THR A 311 7.98 8.43 5.53
N LYS A 312 7.61 7.24 6.04
CA LYS A 312 7.53 6.02 5.22
C LYS A 312 6.42 6.06 4.18
N SER A 313 5.30 6.69 4.50
CA SER A 313 4.14 6.77 3.61
C SER A 313 4.40 7.70 2.41
N GLU A 314 5.13 8.79 2.63
CA GLU A 314 5.58 9.71 1.57
C GLU A 314 6.63 9.08 0.64
N ILE A 315 7.54 8.25 1.16
CA ILE A 315 8.54 7.56 0.32
C ILE A 315 7.89 6.52 -0.62
N ASN A 316 6.72 6.01 -0.25
CA ASN A 316 6.01 4.95 -0.97
C ASN A 316 4.79 5.45 -1.77
N SER A 317 4.48 6.74 -1.73
CA SER A 317 3.41 7.39 -2.53
C SER A 317 3.95 7.87 -3.87
#